data_AF-A0A849UHN3-F1
#
_entry.id   AF-A0A849UHN3-F1
#
_cell.length_a   1.000
_cell.length_b   1.000
_cell.length_c   1.000
_cell.angle_alpha   90.00
_cell.angle_beta   90.00
_cell.angle_gamma   90.00
#
_symmetry.space_group_name_H-M   'P 1'
#
loop_
_entity.id
_entity.type
_entity.pdbx_description
1 polymer ?
#
loop_
_entity_poly.entity_id
_entity_poly.type
_entity_poly.pdbx_seq_one_letter_code
_entity_poly.pdbx_strand_id
1 'polypeptide(L)'
;MITVEQATKSILLVVFGLSFDLNEIKDAGNMQNNLITVSLKEFNHAMKTFKLGVPRKNAKKKPIIPPAVLSFFDGILTIESDEKLVNIRATGEWHGKAEFSNSIVNAIAMVPLSTNPLVIKYTGEKLLIGSTSVTCKWTLLNERKINQLSNPSVIDIFAMYRTLPAHQAHADGIAKKYKSVHQAMLKETEKTAKKLSAYEITQEDLITLIEAKTEAKISSNN
;
A
#
# COMPACT_ATOMS: atom_id res chain seq x y z
N MET A 1 9.30 46.00 22.82
CA MET A 1 10.19 45.93 21.63
C MET A 1 9.96 44.57 20.99
N ILE A 2 9.22 44.52 19.90
CA ILE A 2 8.94 43.28 19.16
C ILE A 2 10.05 43.15 18.12
N THR A 3 10.76 42.02 18.10
CA THR A 3 11.84 41.79 17.14
C THR A 3 11.27 41.63 15.73
N VAL A 4 12.01 42.09 14.72
CA VAL A 4 11.60 42.05 13.29
C VAL A 4 11.19 40.64 12.82
N GLU A 5 11.69 39.60 13.50
CA GLU A 5 11.36 38.20 13.26
C GLU A 5 9.95 37.78 13.75
N GLN A 6 9.41 38.42 14.79
CA GLN A 6 8.02 38.21 15.24
C GLN A 6 7.00 38.95 14.36
N ALA A 7 7.41 40.07 13.75
CA ALA A 7 6.58 40.82 12.81
C ALA A 7 6.41 40.09 11.46
N THR A 8 7.46 39.43 10.96
CA THR A 8 7.39 38.66 9.70
C THR A 8 6.57 37.37 9.82
N LYS A 9 6.58 36.69 10.97
CA LYS A 9 5.71 35.53 11.20
C LYS A 9 4.22 35.89 11.27
N SER A 10 3.88 37.05 11.82
CA SER A 10 2.48 37.49 11.90
C SER A 10 1.91 37.98 10.56
N ILE A 11 2.76 38.56 9.69
CA ILE A 11 2.33 39.03 8.36
C ILE A 11 2.13 37.86 7.38
N LEU A 12 2.91 36.79 7.48
CA LEU A 12 2.70 35.58 6.67
C LEU A 12 1.41 34.81 7.03
N LEU A 13 0.92 34.94 8.28
CA LEU A 13 -0.31 34.30 8.74
C LEU A 13 -1.59 34.99 8.22
N VAL A 14 -1.55 36.30 7.96
CA VAL A 14 -2.72 37.07 7.52
C VAL A 14 -2.85 37.07 5.99
N VAL A 15 -1.73 37.05 5.25
CA VAL A 15 -1.76 37.16 3.77
C VAL A 15 -2.15 35.84 3.08
N PHE A 16 -1.93 34.69 3.72
CA PHE A 16 -2.21 33.38 3.11
C PHE A 16 -3.52 32.71 3.55
N GLY A 17 -4.29 33.30 4.47
CA GLY A 17 -5.57 32.73 4.89
C GLY A 17 -5.47 31.29 5.43
N LEU A 18 -4.31 30.88 5.92
CA LEU A 18 -4.11 29.58 6.56
C LEU A 18 -4.38 29.74 8.05
N SER A 19 -5.66 29.70 8.41
CA SER A 19 -6.04 29.28 9.76
C SER A 19 -5.60 27.81 9.89
N PHE A 20 -4.42 27.59 10.45
CA PHE A 20 -4.10 26.27 10.99
C PHE A 20 -4.87 26.16 12.29
N ASP A 21 -6.06 25.59 12.16
CA ASP A 21 -6.90 25.19 13.27
C ASP A 21 -6.09 24.18 14.10
N LEU A 22 -5.53 24.64 15.23
CA LEU A 22 -4.88 23.84 16.27
C LEU A 22 -5.90 23.04 17.08
N ASN A 23 -7.11 22.84 16.55
CA ASN A 23 -7.88 21.65 16.82
C ASN A 23 -7.13 20.48 16.19
N GLU A 24 -6.12 20.02 16.94
CA GLU A 24 -5.67 18.65 17.01
C GLU A 24 -6.90 17.77 17.22
N ILE A 25 -7.49 17.52 16.06
CA ILE A 25 -8.39 16.48 15.63
C ILE A 25 -8.67 15.51 16.76
N LYS A 26 -9.77 15.78 17.47
CA LYS A 26 -10.57 14.75 18.13
C LYS A 26 -11.15 13.82 17.06
N ASP A 27 -10.30 13.05 16.37
CA ASP A 27 -10.71 11.89 15.54
C ASP A 27 -11.04 10.68 16.43
N ALA A 28 -11.53 10.94 17.64
CA ALA A 28 -12.12 9.93 18.52
C ALA A 28 -13.56 9.57 18.08
N GLY A 29 -14.11 10.21 17.05
CA GLY A 29 -15.53 10.17 16.73
C GLY A 29 -15.95 9.23 15.59
N ASN A 30 -15.02 8.76 14.75
CA ASN A 30 -15.37 7.82 13.68
C ASN A 30 -14.57 6.53 13.87
N MET A 31 -14.98 5.72 14.86
CA MET A 31 -14.59 4.31 14.93
C MET A 31 -15.22 3.60 13.72
N GLN A 32 -14.67 3.86 12.53
CA GLN A 32 -15.01 3.13 11.31
C GLN A 32 -14.93 1.65 11.65
N ASN A 33 -15.99 0.91 11.33
CA ASN A 33 -16.12 -0.50 11.63
C ASN A 33 -15.09 -1.28 10.80
N ASN A 34 -13.82 -1.29 11.23
CA ASN A 34 -12.74 -2.04 10.60
C ASN A 34 -12.93 -3.52 10.93
N LEU A 35 -13.84 -4.14 10.19
CA LEU A 35 -14.28 -5.52 10.35
C LEU A 35 -14.45 -6.14 8.98
N ILE A 36 -13.73 -7.24 8.75
CA ILE A 36 -13.87 -8.07 7.58
C ILE A 36 -14.18 -9.50 8.01
N THR A 37 -14.88 -10.22 7.14
CA THR A 37 -15.21 -11.63 7.31
C THR A 37 -14.65 -12.42 6.14
N VAL A 38 -14.13 -13.60 6.44
CA VAL A 38 -13.41 -14.47 5.51
C VAL A 38 -13.91 -15.90 5.63
N SER A 39 -13.93 -16.65 4.53
CA SER A 39 -14.19 -18.09 4.58
C SER A 39 -13.07 -18.79 5.34
N LEU A 40 -13.41 -19.54 6.40
CA LEU A 40 -12.41 -20.24 7.21
C LEU A 40 -11.57 -21.22 6.37
N LYS A 41 -12.21 -21.92 5.43
CA LYS A 41 -11.55 -22.89 4.55
C LYS A 41 -10.49 -22.21 3.67
N GLU A 42 -10.84 -21.06 3.09
CA GLU A 42 -9.95 -20.29 2.23
C GLU A 42 -8.80 -19.69 3.03
N PHE A 43 -9.10 -19.13 4.20
CA PHE A 43 -8.10 -18.58 5.10
C PHE A 43 -7.09 -19.64 5.56
N ASN A 44 -7.57 -20.77 6.10
CA ASN A 44 -6.68 -21.86 6.52
C ASN A 44 -5.88 -22.45 5.35
N HIS A 45 -6.42 -22.44 4.13
CA HIS A 45 -5.68 -22.85 2.95
C HIS A 45 -4.54 -21.86 2.63
N ALA A 46 -4.83 -20.56 2.57
CA ALA A 46 -3.86 -19.51 2.32
C ALA A 46 -2.74 -19.50 3.38
N MET A 47 -3.08 -19.67 4.66
CA MET A 47 -2.10 -19.68 5.74
C MET A 47 -1.08 -20.83 5.65
N LYS A 48 -1.36 -21.90 4.89
CA LYS A 48 -0.38 -22.98 4.66
C LYS A 48 0.86 -22.48 3.92
N THR A 49 0.77 -21.43 3.12
CA THR A 49 1.91 -20.83 2.40
C THR A 49 3.00 -20.33 3.37
N PHE A 50 2.61 -19.91 4.57
CA PHE A 50 3.53 -19.42 5.59
C PHE A 50 4.14 -20.52 6.47
N LYS A 51 3.72 -21.80 6.36
CA LYS A 51 4.26 -22.92 7.16
C LYS A 51 5.74 -23.22 6.93
N LEU A 52 6.33 -22.67 5.87
CA LEU A 52 7.69 -22.97 5.43
C LEU A 52 8.66 -21.92 6.00
N GLY A 53 9.25 -22.20 7.15
CA GLY A 53 10.33 -21.38 7.69
C GLY A 53 10.59 -21.57 9.18
N VAL A 54 10.80 -22.80 9.66
CA VAL A 54 11.50 -22.93 10.95
C VAL A 54 12.91 -22.39 10.71
N PRO A 55 13.32 -21.29 11.37
CA PRO A 55 14.67 -20.77 11.18
C PRO A 55 15.66 -21.88 11.48
N ARG A 56 16.54 -22.17 10.51
CA ARG A 56 17.58 -23.19 10.69
C ARG A 56 18.34 -22.85 11.97
N LYS A 57 18.35 -23.77 12.95
CA LYS A 57 18.97 -23.60 14.29
C LYS A 57 20.44 -23.11 14.24
N ASN A 58 21.09 -23.15 13.08
CA ASN A 58 22.50 -22.82 12.88
C ASN A 58 22.75 -21.50 12.12
N ALA A 59 21.72 -20.68 11.86
CA ALA A 59 21.93 -19.35 11.28
C ALA A 59 22.60 -18.43 12.32
N LYS A 60 23.91 -18.21 12.18
CA LYS A 60 24.74 -17.41 13.11
C LYS A 60 24.31 -15.93 13.24
N LYS A 61 23.38 -15.47 12.40
CA LYS A 61 22.73 -14.16 12.52
C LYS A 61 21.23 -14.36 12.30
N LYS A 62 20.40 -13.86 13.22
CA LYS A 62 18.95 -13.77 12.99
C LYS A 62 18.74 -12.74 11.88
N PRO A 63 18.18 -13.11 10.71
CA PRO A 63 17.78 -12.11 9.72
C PRO A 63 16.75 -11.16 10.35
N ILE A 64 16.86 -9.88 10.03
CA ILE A 64 15.85 -8.89 10.41
C ILE A 64 14.65 -9.15 9.50
N ILE A 65 13.62 -9.80 10.03
CA ILE A 65 12.42 -10.13 9.25
C ILE A 65 11.47 -8.92 9.31
N PRO A 66 11.11 -8.30 8.18
CA PRO A 66 10.20 -7.15 8.14
C PRO A 66 8.82 -7.55 8.67
N PRO A 67 8.07 -6.67 9.37
CA PRO A 67 6.79 -7.03 9.96
C PRO A 67 5.78 -7.55 8.93
N ALA A 68 4.88 -8.41 9.39
CA ALA A 68 3.76 -8.87 8.59
C ALA A 68 2.79 -7.72 8.34
N VAL A 69 2.16 -7.73 7.17
CA VAL A 69 1.21 -6.70 6.75
C VAL A 69 -0.12 -7.34 6.41
N LEU A 70 -1.21 -6.77 6.92
CA LEU A 70 -2.58 -7.10 6.53
C LEU A 70 -3.28 -5.86 5.99
N SER A 71 -3.82 -5.97 4.78
CA SER A 71 -4.59 -4.93 4.10
C SER A 71 -5.81 -5.55 3.41
N PHE A 72 -6.86 -4.76 3.20
CA PHE A 72 -8.05 -5.18 2.46
C PHE A 72 -8.42 -4.12 1.44
N PHE A 73 -8.67 -4.55 0.21
CA PHE A 73 -9.10 -3.69 -0.87
C PHE A 73 -9.94 -4.48 -1.89
N ASP A 74 -11.03 -3.88 -2.36
CA ASP A 74 -11.88 -4.43 -3.43
C ASP A 74 -12.30 -5.90 -3.20
N GLY A 75 -12.71 -6.22 -1.97
CA GLY A 75 -13.14 -7.58 -1.61
C GLY A 75 -12.00 -8.59 -1.45
N ILE A 76 -10.74 -8.16 -1.49
CA ILE A 76 -9.56 -9.00 -1.32
C ILE A 76 -8.78 -8.59 -0.08
N LEU A 77 -8.65 -9.54 0.85
CA LEU A 77 -7.73 -9.49 1.97
C LEU A 77 -6.36 -9.97 1.52
N THR A 78 -5.34 -9.14 1.70
CA THR A 78 -3.95 -9.46 1.42
C THR A 78 -3.18 -9.57 2.72
N ILE A 79 -2.43 -10.67 2.89
CA ILE A 79 -1.50 -10.87 3.99
C ILE A 79 -0.10 -11.07 3.39
N GLU A 80 0.86 -10.28 3.84
CA GLU A 80 2.26 -10.34 3.42
C GLU A 80 3.17 -10.59 4.61
N SER A 81 4.16 -11.48 4.45
CA SER A 81 5.17 -11.81 5.45
C SER A 81 6.37 -12.48 4.79
N ASP A 82 7.60 -12.02 5.09
CA ASP A 82 8.85 -12.70 4.70
C ASP A 82 8.89 -13.12 3.21
N GLU A 83 8.63 -12.15 2.31
CA GLU A 83 8.55 -12.31 0.84
C GLU A 83 7.35 -13.10 0.30
N LYS A 84 6.48 -13.61 1.17
CA LYS A 84 5.28 -14.33 0.76
C LYS A 84 4.07 -13.42 0.85
N LEU A 85 3.20 -13.54 -0.14
CA LEU A 85 1.94 -12.82 -0.22
C LEU A 85 0.81 -13.81 -0.51
N VAL A 86 -0.29 -13.68 0.23
CA VAL A 86 -1.53 -14.42 -0.04
C VAL A 86 -2.70 -13.47 -0.18
N ASN A 87 -3.62 -13.81 -1.09
CA ASN A 87 -4.85 -13.08 -1.33
C ASN A 87 -6.03 -13.99 -1.01
N ILE A 88 -6.99 -13.46 -0.26
CA ILE A 88 -8.14 -14.19 0.26
C ILE A 88 -9.39 -13.35 0.01
N ARG A 89 -10.46 -13.94 -0.51
CA ARG A 89 -11.72 -13.22 -0.67
C ARG A 89 -12.32 -12.90 0.69
N ALA A 90 -12.68 -11.65 0.91
CA ALA A 90 -13.28 -11.18 2.15
C ALA A 90 -14.42 -10.19 1.87
N THR A 91 -15.30 -10.03 2.85
CA THR A 91 -16.38 -9.03 2.80
C THR A 91 -16.37 -8.20 4.08
N GLY A 92 -16.73 -6.92 3.98
CA GLY A 92 -16.75 -6.00 5.11
C GLY A 92 -16.07 -4.68 4.80
N GLU A 93 -15.69 -3.97 5.86
CA GLU A 93 -15.13 -2.63 5.80
C GLU A 93 -13.74 -2.61 6.44
N TRP A 94 -12.79 -1.95 5.78
CA TRP A 94 -11.41 -1.87 6.24
C TRP A 94 -10.76 -0.63 5.62
N HIS A 95 -10.23 0.24 6.48
CA HIS A 95 -9.79 1.58 6.06
C HIS A 95 -8.31 1.82 6.32
N GLY A 96 -7.53 0.75 6.48
CA GLY A 96 -6.13 0.87 6.83
C GLY A 96 -5.28 -0.35 6.55
N LYS A 97 -4.06 -0.28 7.05
CA LYS A 97 -3.07 -1.35 7.02
C LYS A 97 -2.68 -1.68 8.45
N ALA A 98 -2.71 -2.96 8.80
CA ALA A 98 -2.21 -3.44 10.08
C ALA A 98 -0.83 -4.08 9.90
N GLU A 99 0.18 -3.56 10.59
CA GLU A 99 1.51 -4.16 10.66
C GLU A 99 1.69 -4.87 12.00
N PHE A 100 2.10 -6.13 11.99
CA PHE A 100 2.24 -6.96 13.19
C PHE A 100 3.39 -7.97 13.06
N SER A 101 3.69 -8.71 14.12
CA SER A 101 4.85 -9.62 14.12
C SER A 101 4.62 -10.85 13.23
N ASN A 102 5.62 -11.23 12.41
CA ASN A 102 5.55 -12.47 11.62
C ASN A 102 5.42 -13.74 12.47
N SER A 103 5.86 -13.70 13.73
CA SER A 103 5.69 -14.83 14.65
C SER A 103 4.21 -15.22 14.80
N ILE A 104 3.31 -14.25 14.69
CA ILE A 104 1.86 -14.45 14.74
C ILE A 104 1.36 -15.12 13.46
N VAL A 105 1.83 -14.68 12.29
CA VAL A 105 1.51 -15.33 11.00
C VAL A 105 1.90 -16.80 11.05
N ASN A 106 3.10 -17.09 11.55
CA ASN A 106 3.61 -18.46 11.73
C ASN A 106 2.78 -19.26 12.74
N ALA A 107 2.41 -18.66 13.88
CA ALA A 107 1.59 -19.32 14.89
C ALA A 107 0.19 -19.69 14.33
N ILE A 108 -0.46 -18.77 13.63
CA ILE A 108 -1.76 -18.99 12.97
C ILE A 108 -1.63 -20.06 11.87
N ALA A 109 -0.52 -20.04 11.11
CA ALA A 109 -0.25 -21.06 10.11
C ALA A 109 -0.12 -22.45 10.76
N MET A 110 0.55 -22.56 11.93
CA MET A 110 0.75 -23.82 12.63
C MET A 110 -0.52 -24.35 13.29
N VAL A 111 -1.36 -23.47 13.86
CA VAL A 111 -2.59 -23.83 14.57
C VAL A 111 -3.78 -23.23 13.82
N PRO A 112 -4.44 -24.01 12.94
CA PRO A 112 -5.58 -23.53 12.17
C PRO A 112 -6.71 -23.05 13.08
N LEU A 113 -7.39 -21.99 12.65
CA LEU A 113 -8.56 -21.47 13.35
C LEU A 113 -9.78 -22.37 13.10
N SER A 114 -10.78 -22.30 14.00
CA SER A 114 -11.95 -23.19 13.98
C SER A 114 -13.29 -22.48 13.73
N THR A 115 -13.33 -21.15 13.71
CA THR A 115 -14.58 -20.38 13.59
C THR A 115 -14.86 -19.97 12.15
N ASN A 116 -16.09 -20.21 11.66
CA ASN A 116 -16.54 -19.86 10.31
C ASN A 116 -17.87 -19.08 10.35
N PRO A 117 -17.99 -17.89 9.74
CA PRO A 117 -16.92 -17.14 9.07
C PRO A 117 -15.83 -16.73 10.06
N LEU A 118 -14.61 -16.61 9.55
CA LEU A 118 -13.52 -16.01 10.32
C LEU A 118 -13.73 -14.50 10.34
N VAL A 119 -13.86 -13.92 11.53
CA VAL A 119 -13.95 -12.47 11.71
C VAL A 119 -12.57 -11.91 11.98
N ILE A 120 -12.18 -10.87 11.24
CA ILE A 120 -10.97 -10.09 11.48
C ILE A 120 -11.41 -8.67 11.78
N LYS A 121 -10.97 -8.12 12.92
CA LYS A 121 -11.41 -6.81 13.40
C LYS A 121 -10.22 -6.02 13.93
N TYR A 122 -10.21 -4.71 13.68
CA TYR A 122 -9.28 -3.80 14.35
C TYR A 122 -10.01 -3.00 15.46
N THR A 123 -9.35 -2.86 16.60
CA THR A 123 -9.91 -2.25 17.83
C THR A 123 -8.95 -1.20 18.41
N GLY A 124 -8.47 -0.28 17.57
CA GLY A 124 -7.62 0.85 17.98
C GLY A 124 -6.15 0.49 18.22
N GLU A 125 -5.85 -0.54 19.00
CA GLU A 125 -4.46 -0.98 19.22
C GLU A 125 -4.23 -2.43 18.83
N LYS A 126 -5.33 -3.17 18.69
CA LYS A 126 -5.30 -4.61 18.54
C LYS A 126 -6.02 -5.05 17.28
N LEU A 127 -5.34 -5.91 16.54
CA LEU A 127 -5.88 -6.73 15.47
C LEU A 127 -6.40 -8.04 16.09
N LEU A 128 -7.69 -8.29 15.91
CA LEU A 128 -8.35 -9.55 16.27
C LEU A 128 -8.46 -10.41 15.01
N ILE A 129 -7.94 -11.63 15.06
CA ILE A 129 -8.07 -12.64 14.01
C ILE A 129 -8.74 -13.85 14.65
N GLY A 130 -10.06 -14.00 14.45
CA GLY A 130 -10.87 -14.94 15.22
C GLY A 130 -10.81 -14.59 16.72
N SER A 131 -10.38 -15.53 17.55
CA SER A 131 -10.16 -15.30 19.00
C SER A 131 -8.77 -14.78 19.34
N THR A 132 -7.84 -14.71 18.38
CA THR A 132 -6.47 -14.29 18.63
C THR A 132 -6.37 -12.78 18.59
N SER A 133 -5.84 -12.17 19.66
CA SER A 133 -5.61 -10.74 19.76
C SER A 133 -4.13 -10.40 19.61
N VAL A 134 -3.81 -9.44 18.75
CA VAL A 134 -2.45 -9.12 18.34
C VAL A 134 -2.25 -7.62 18.40
N THR A 135 -1.20 -7.14 19.05
CA THR A 135 -0.80 -5.73 18.96
C THR A 135 -0.31 -5.43 17.55
N CYS A 136 -0.82 -4.37 16.95
CA CYS A 136 -0.43 -3.97 15.60
C CYS A 136 -0.21 -2.46 15.50
N LYS A 137 0.67 -2.06 14.60
CA LYS A 137 0.75 -0.67 14.15
C LYS A 137 -0.26 -0.48 13.03
N TRP A 138 -1.23 0.40 13.26
CA TRP A 138 -2.22 0.76 12.26
C TRP A 138 -1.74 1.96 11.45
N THR A 139 -2.02 1.95 10.15
CA THR A 139 -1.83 3.11 9.28
C THR A 139 -3.09 3.29 8.46
N LEU A 140 -3.77 4.42 8.64
CA LEU A 140 -4.92 4.78 7.83
C LEU A 140 -4.50 4.94 6.36
N LEU A 141 -5.29 4.37 5.46
CA LEU A 141 -5.13 4.61 4.03
C LEU A 141 -5.68 6.01 3.75
N ASN A 142 -4.80 7.00 3.76
CA ASN A 142 -5.18 8.40 3.65
C ASN A 142 -5.87 8.66 2.30
N GLU A 143 -7.08 9.24 2.31
CA GLU A 143 -7.87 9.52 1.09
C GLU A 143 -7.11 10.39 0.07
N ARG A 144 -6.09 11.17 0.50
CA ARG A 144 -5.21 11.90 -0.43
C ARG A 144 -4.45 10.97 -1.40
N LYS A 145 -4.06 9.76 -0.99
CA LYS A 145 -3.53 8.77 -1.94
C LYS A 145 -4.61 8.35 -2.93
N ILE A 146 -5.84 8.12 -2.45
CA ILE A 146 -6.99 7.75 -3.30
C ILE A 146 -7.33 8.88 -4.31
N ASN A 147 -7.23 10.15 -3.90
CA ASN A 147 -7.47 11.32 -4.76
C ASN A 147 -6.31 11.65 -5.72
N GLN A 148 -5.06 11.29 -5.41
CA GLN A 148 -3.99 11.29 -6.42
C GLN A 148 -4.10 10.09 -7.38
N LEU A 149 -4.80 9.03 -6.97
CA LEU A 149 -5.09 7.83 -7.78
C LEU A 149 -6.35 7.95 -8.65
N SER A 150 -7.20 8.94 -8.41
CA SER A 150 -8.45 9.13 -9.17
C SER A 150 -8.18 9.53 -10.62
N ASN A 151 -7.10 10.27 -10.92
CA ASN A 151 -6.63 10.48 -12.30
C ASN A 151 -5.11 10.73 -12.45
N PRO A 152 -4.25 9.79 -12.04
CA PRO A 152 -2.80 9.88 -12.21
C PRO A 152 -2.43 9.93 -13.69
N SER A 153 -1.44 10.76 -14.04
CA SER A 153 -0.89 10.74 -15.39
C SER A 153 -0.23 9.39 -15.68
N VAL A 154 -0.01 9.09 -16.95
CA VAL A 154 0.70 7.85 -17.36
C VAL A 154 2.06 7.73 -16.66
N ILE A 155 2.81 8.85 -16.58
CA ILE A 155 4.12 8.89 -15.91
C ILE A 155 3.98 8.66 -14.40
N ASP A 156 2.95 9.22 -13.76
CA ASP A 156 2.70 8.99 -12.33
C ASP A 156 2.40 7.52 -12.05
N ILE A 157 1.65 6.83 -12.91
CA ILE A 157 1.36 5.39 -12.76
C ILE A 157 2.64 4.56 -12.85
N PHE A 158 3.53 4.88 -13.80
CA PHE A 158 4.83 4.22 -13.93
C PHE A 158 5.72 4.47 -12.70
N ALA A 159 5.79 5.72 -12.24
CA ALA A 159 6.58 6.10 -11.07
C ALA A 159 6.04 5.43 -9.79
N MET A 160 4.72 5.44 -9.59
CA MET A 160 4.06 4.79 -8.47
C MET A 160 4.33 3.28 -8.46
N TYR A 161 4.18 2.60 -9.60
CA TYR A 161 4.42 1.15 -9.66
C TYR A 161 5.88 0.77 -9.36
N ARG A 162 6.87 1.60 -9.76
CA ARG A 162 8.30 1.36 -9.49
C ARG A 162 8.71 1.65 -8.04
N THR A 163 8.05 2.61 -7.38
CA THR A 163 8.42 3.07 -6.03
C THR A 163 7.62 2.40 -4.91
N LEU A 164 6.41 1.93 -5.21
CA LEU A 164 5.58 1.27 -4.22
C LEU A 164 6.00 -0.19 -4.02
N PRO A 165 6.02 -0.66 -2.76
CA PRO A 165 6.07 -2.08 -2.47
C PRO A 165 4.96 -2.86 -3.21
N ALA A 166 5.26 -4.08 -3.65
CA ALA A 166 4.37 -4.86 -4.50
C ALA A 166 2.95 -5.00 -3.92
N HIS A 167 2.83 -5.25 -2.61
CA HIS A 167 1.52 -5.35 -1.95
C HIS A 167 0.72 -4.06 -2.00
N GLN A 168 1.36 -2.89 -1.86
CA GLN A 168 0.70 -1.59 -1.99
C GLN A 168 0.28 -1.34 -3.44
N ALA A 169 1.13 -1.67 -4.41
CA ALA A 169 0.77 -1.54 -5.81
C ALA A 169 -0.44 -2.40 -6.20
N HIS A 170 -0.57 -3.59 -5.61
CA HIS A 170 -1.74 -4.46 -5.80
C HIS A 170 -2.97 -3.96 -5.04
N ALA A 171 -2.81 -3.61 -3.76
CA ALA A 171 -3.89 -3.12 -2.92
C ALA A 171 -4.46 -1.80 -3.46
N ASP A 172 -3.65 -0.89 -3.98
CA ASP A 172 -4.13 0.41 -4.46
C ASP A 172 -4.69 0.33 -5.91
N GLY A 173 -4.79 -0.87 -6.49
CA GLY A 173 -5.23 -1.10 -7.87
C GLY A 173 -4.24 -0.60 -8.95
N ILE A 174 -3.08 -0.08 -8.53
CA ILE A 174 -2.04 0.49 -9.39
C ILE A 174 -1.46 -0.56 -10.31
N ALA A 175 -1.27 -1.80 -9.85
CA ALA A 175 -0.73 -2.89 -10.68
C ALA A 175 -1.62 -3.21 -11.89
N LYS A 176 -2.95 -3.20 -11.71
CA LYS A 176 -3.91 -3.41 -12.80
C LYS A 176 -3.89 -2.23 -13.77
N LYS A 177 -3.87 -1.01 -13.23
CA LYS A 177 -3.81 0.22 -14.03
C LYS A 177 -2.51 0.32 -14.82
N TYR A 178 -1.38 0.00 -14.20
CA TYR A 178 -0.06 -0.12 -14.80
C TYR A 178 -0.08 -1.06 -16.00
N LYS A 179 -0.61 -2.28 -15.84
CA LYS A 179 -0.68 -3.25 -16.94
C LYS A 179 -1.48 -2.71 -18.14
N SER A 180 -2.63 -2.10 -17.87
CA SER A 180 -3.49 -1.50 -18.91
C SER A 180 -2.80 -0.33 -19.61
N VAL A 181 -2.19 0.58 -18.85
CA VAL A 181 -1.49 1.76 -19.37
C VAL A 181 -0.22 1.38 -20.12
N HIS A 182 0.53 0.38 -19.64
CA HIS A 182 1.71 -0.13 -20.31
C HIS A 182 1.37 -0.73 -21.67
N GLN A 183 0.30 -1.52 -21.76
CA GLN A 183 -0.17 -2.04 -23.06
C GLN A 183 -0.65 -0.94 -24.01
N ALA A 184 -1.35 0.08 -23.49
CA ALA A 184 -1.77 1.23 -24.30
C ALA A 184 -0.57 2.04 -24.80
N MET A 185 0.42 2.26 -23.92
CA MET A 185 1.68 2.94 -24.25
C MET A 185 2.42 2.20 -25.36
N LEU A 186 2.60 0.88 -25.27
CA LEU A 186 3.28 0.10 -26.31
C LEU A 186 2.61 0.21 -27.69
N LYS A 187 1.27 0.23 -27.73
CA LYS A 187 0.52 0.42 -28.97
C LYS A 187 0.69 1.81 -29.55
N GLU A 188 0.66 2.83 -28.71
CA GLU A 188 0.83 4.22 -29.17
C GLU A 188 2.27 4.54 -29.56
N THR A 189 3.28 3.96 -28.88
CA THR A 189 4.69 4.09 -29.29
C THR A 189 4.95 3.40 -30.62
N GLU A 190 4.38 2.21 -30.86
CA GLU A 190 4.48 1.53 -32.16
C GLU A 190 3.87 2.37 -33.29
N LYS A 191 2.66 2.91 -33.09
CA LYS A 191 2.01 3.80 -34.07
C LYS A 191 2.81 5.07 -34.33
N THR A 192 3.38 5.65 -33.27
CA THR A 192 4.14 6.90 -33.36
C THR A 192 5.48 6.67 -34.05
N ALA A 193 6.18 5.58 -33.74
CA ALA A 193 7.41 5.17 -34.41
C ALA A 193 7.18 4.99 -35.93
N LYS A 194 6.07 4.37 -36.34
CA LYS A 194 5.72 4.26 -37.77
C LYS A 194 5.53 5.62 -38.46
N LYS A 195 5.05 6.64 -37.74
CA LYS A 195 4.89 8.00 -38.29
C LYS A 195 6.22 8.77 -38.33
N LEU A 196 7.14 8.45 -37.41
CA LEU A 196 8.42 9.13 -37.26
C LEU A 196 9.58 8.38 -37.92
N SER A 197 9.32 7.31 -38.66
CA SER A 197 10.35 6.49 -39.29
C SER A 197 11.21 7.27 -40.30
N ALA A 198 10.67 8.32 -40.91
CA ALA A 198 11.41 9.21 -41.81
C ALA A 198 12.53 10.01 -41.10
N TYR A 199 12.46 10.10 -39.77
CA TYR A 199 13.45 10.76 -38.91
C TYR A 199 14.34 9.75 -38.17
N GLU A 200 14.31 8.47 -38.57
CA GLU A 200 15.06 7.38 -37.93
C GLU A 200 14.70 7.16 -36.45
N ILE A 201 13.56 7.66 -35.98
CA ILE A 201 13.09 7.46 -34.60
C ILE A 201 12.39 6.11 -34.51
N THR A 202 12.93 5.23 -33.67
CA THR A 202 12.42 3.88 -33.43
C THR A 202 11.42 3.82 -32.27
N GLN A 203 10.76 2.68 -32.10
CA GLN A 203 9.90 2.44 -30.93
C GLN A 203 10.72 2.44 -29.62
N GLU A 204 11.96 1.94 -29.67
CA GLU A 204 12.85 1.84 -28.52
C GLU A 204 13.27 3.23 -28.01
N ASP A 205 13.50 4.18 -28.92
CA ASP A 205 13.80 5.57 -28.56
C ASP A 205 12.65 6.23 -27.78
N LEU A 206 11.42 5.99 -28.22
CA LEU A 206 10.22 6.51 -27.55
C LEU A 206 10.02 5.89 -26.17
N ILE A 207 10.28 4.57 -26.02
CA ILE A 207 10.22 3.90 -24.72
C ILE A 207 11.28 4.48 -23.79
N THR A 208 12.53 4.61 -24.25
CA THR A 208 13.65 5.18 -23.49
C THR A 208 13.32 6.58 -22.99
N LEU A 209 12.67 7.42 -23.81
CA LEU A 209 12.23 8.76 -23.42
C LEU A 209 11.18 8.73 -22.30
N ILE A 210 10.23 7.78 -22.35
CA ILE A 210 9.20 7.61 -21.30
C ILE A 210 9.85 7.14 -20.00
N GLU A 211 10.81 6.21 -20.08
CA GLU A 211 11.55 5.71 -18.92
C GLU A 211 12.38 6.80 -18.27
N ALA A 212 13.11 7.60 -19.05
CA ALA A 212 13.88 8.74 -18.55
C ALA A 212 12.98 9.77 -17.84
N LYS A 213 11.78 10.06 -18.39
CA LYS A 213 10.80 10.93 -17.70
C LYS A 213 10.26 10.31 -16.41
N THR A 214 10.07 8.99 -16.39
CA THR A 214 9.63 8.26 -15.19
C THR A 214 10.69 8.34 -14.09
N GLU A 215 11.96 8.13 -14.42
CA GLU A 215 13.08 8.24 -13.49
C GLU A 215 13.22 9.65 -12.94
N ALA A 216 13.18 10.68 -13.81
CA ALA A 216 13.20 12.07 -13.39
C ALA A 216 12.07 12.39 -12.40
N LYS A 217 10.87 11.82 -12.62
CA LYS A 217 9.73 11.98 -11.72
C LYS A 217 9.97 11.32 -10.36
N ILE A 218 10.53 10.11 -10.34
CA ILE A 218 10.89 9.40 -9.10
C ILE A 218 11.92 10.23 -8.31
N SER A 219 12.96 10.72 -8.97
CA SER A 219 13.99 11.56 -8.34
C SER A 219 13.44 12.87 -7.79
N SER A 220 12.41 13.46 -8.41
CA SER A 220 11.78 14.70 -7.93
C SER A 220 10.87 14.54 -6.70
N ASN A 221 10.46 13.32 -6.39
CA ASN A 221 9.54 13.01 -5.30
C ASN A 221 10.24 12.54 -4.01
N ASN A 222 11.55 12.27 -4.08
CA ASN A 222 12.40 11.89 -2.96
C ASN A 222 13.14 13.12 -2.42
#